data_AF-A0A1Q5JDK5-F1
#
_entry.id   AF-A0A1Q5JDK5-F1
#
_cell.length_a   1.000
_cell.length_b   1.000
_cell.length_c   1.000
_cell.angle_alpha   90.00
_cell.angle_beta   90.00
_cell.angle_gamma   90.00
#
_symmetry.space_group_name_H-M   'P 1'
#
loop_
_entity.id
_entity.type
_entity.pdbx_description
1 polymer ?
#
loop_
_entity_poly.entity_id
_entity_poly.type
_entity_poly.pdbx_seq_one_letter_code
_entity_poly.pdbx_strand_id
1 'polypeptide(L)'
;MTGDDVLEVLDLLREAGAEVWVGGGWGIDALVGRQTREHRDLDLMHRLEQEPAVVAALAAAGFAETLDWRPVRFVVSDEAGRQIDLHPLVFGPAGGALQESLEPGKPFAYPADCFVTGSVGGRTVPCLSAAQQVFFHQGYEPRDRDLHDMARLREAFGISTHF
;
A
#
# COMPACT_ATOMS: atom_id res chain seq x y z
N MET A 1 6.77 -11.09 6.48
CA MET A 1 6.90 -9.73 7.04
C MET A 1 6.01 -9.62 8.27
N THR A 2 6.49 -8.99 9.33
CA THR A 2 5.80 -8.78 10.61
C THR A 2 5.27 -7.36 10.74
N GLY A 3 4.43 -7.11 11.76
CA GLY A 3 3.94 -5.75 12.03
C GLY A 3 5.06 -4.79 12.45
N ASP A 4 6.08 -5.31 13.14
CA ASP A 4 7.25 -4.53 13.54
C ASP A 4 8.08 -4.12 12.32
N ASP A 5 8.25 -5.01 11.33
CA ASP A 5 8.90 -4.69 10.06
C ASP A 5 8.18 -3.56 9.32
N VAL A 6 6.84 -3.58 9.29
CA VAL A 6 6.05 -2.53 8.65
C VAL A 6 6.28 -1.19 9.35
N LEU A 7 6.23 -1.19 10.69
CA LEU A 7 6.41 0.02 11.47
C LEU A 7 7.83 0.59 11.34
N GLU A 8 8.86 -0.26 11.27
CA GLU A 8 10.24 0.12 10.98
C GLU A 8 10.35 0.84 9.63
N VAL A 9 9.79 0.25 8.56
CA VAL A 9 9.79 0.85 7.21
C VAL A 9 9.04 2.19 7.19
N LEU A 10 7.88 2.27 7.83
CA LEU A 10 7.10 3.51 7.89
C LEU A 10 7.82 4.61 8.68
N ASP A 11 8.53 4.26 9.75
CA ASP A 11 9.33 5.21 10.52
C ASP A 11 10.49 5.78 9.70
N LEU A 12 11.20 4.91 8.99
CA LEU A 12 12.28 5.31 8.08
C LEU A 12 11.79 6.29 7.00
N LEU A 13 10.64 6.00 6.38
CA LEU A 13 10.09 6.86 5.33
C LEU A 13 9.61 8.21 5.89
N ARG A 14 9.01 8.19 7.08
CA ARG A 14 8.61 9.40 7.80
C ARG A 14 9.82 10.26 8.17
N GLU A 15 10.92 9.67 8.64
CA GLU A 15 12.16 10.37 8.96
C GLU A 15 12.81 11.02 7.72
N ALA A 16 12.64 10.39 6.55
CA ALA A 16 13.02 10.95 5.26
C ALA A 16 12.07 12.04 4.74
N GLY A 17 10.99 12.35 5.48
CA GLY A 17 9.98 13.34 5.09
C GLY A 17 9.05 12.87 3.96
N ALA A 18 8.99 11.57 3.69
CA ALA A 18 8.11 10.99 2.70
C ALA A 18 6.73 10.68 3.28
N GLU A 19 5.68 11.08 2.56
CA GLU A 19 4.31 10.69 2.84
C GLU A 19 3.99 9.39 2.12
N VAL A 20 3.64 8.37 2.89
CA VAL A 20 3.22 7.07 2.38
C VAL A 20 1.94 6.59 3.02
N TRP A 21 1.18 5.79 2.26
CA TRP A 21 -0.02 5.11 2.71
C TRP A 21 0.16 3.62 2.53
N VAL A 22 -0.35 2.82 3.47
CA VAL A 22 -0.33 1.37 3.40
C VAL A 22 -1.52 0.86 2.57
N GLY A 23 -1.23 0.06 1.55
CA GLY A 23 -2.19 -0.62 0.69
C GLY A 23 -2.18 -2.14 0.90
N GLY A 24 -2.89 -2.85 0.03
CA GLY A 24 -2.85 -4.31 -0.02
C GLY A 24 -3.19 -4.99 1.32
N GLY A 25 -2.58 -6.16 1.55
CA GLY A 25 -2.88 -7.00 2.72
C GLY A 25 -2.61 -6.32 4.05
N TRP A 26 -1.48 -5.62 4.19
CA TRP A 26 -1.17 -4.84 5.39
C TRP A 26 -2.11 -3.67 5.59
N GLY A 27 -2.59 -3.03 4.52
CA GLY A 27 -3.57 -1.96 4.61
C GLY A 27 -4.93 -2.48 5.09
N ILE A 28 -5.31 -3.68 4.67
CA ILE A 28 -6.55 -4.34 5.15
C ILE A 28 -6.42 -4.71 6.63
N ASP A 29 -5.29 -5.30 7.04
CA ASP A 29 -5.06 -5.62 8.45
C ASP A 29 -4.95 -4.36 9.32
N ALA A 30 -4.42 -3.25 8.76
CA ALA A 30 -4.42 -1.95 9.42
C ALA A 30 -5.85 -1.44 9.65
N LEU A 31 -6.73 -1.54 8.64
CA LEU A 31 -8.14 -1.16 8.78
C LEU A 31 -8.88 -2.03 9.80
N VAL A 32 -8.61 -3.34 9.82
CA VAL A 32 -9.21 -4.29 10.77
C VAL A 32 -8.61 -4.12 12.18
N GLY A 33 -7.42 -3.54 12.29
CA GLY A 33 -6.73 -3.24 13.56
C GLY A 33 -5.98 -4.43 14.17
N ARG A 34 -5.84 -5.53 13.43
CA ARG A 34 -5.07 -6.72 13.84
C ARG A 34 -4.57 -7.48 12.61
N GLN A 35 -3.47 -8.20 12.77
CA GLN A 35 -3.00 -9.10 11.73
C GLN A 35 -3.95 -10.30 11.56
N THR A 36 -4.41 -10.55 10.34
CA THR A 36 -5.40 -11.61 10.03
C THR A 36 -4.81 -12.78 9.24
N ARG A 37 -3.63 -12.60 8.65
CA ARG A 37 -2.83 -13.63 7.96
C ARG A 37 -1.35 -13.23 7.89
N GLU A 38 -0.51 -14.13 7.40
CA GLU A 38 0.87 -13.79 7.05
C GLU A 38 0.92 -12.94 5.77
N HIS A 39 1.85 -11.98 5.73
CA HIS A 39 2.11 -11.11 4.58
C HIS A 39 3.54 -11.28 4.10
N ARG A 40 3.72 -11.39 2.78
CA ARG A 40 5.03 -11.55 2.15
C ARG A 40 5.64 -10.21 1.71
N ASP A 41 4.78 -9.24 1.44
CA ASP A 41 5.05 -7.95 0.82
C ASP A 41 4.36 -6.83 1.63
N LEU A 42 4.80 -5.60 1.40
CA LEU A 42 4.17 -4.36 1.87
C LEU A 42 3.93 -3.45 0.67
N ASP A 43 2.65 -3.18 0.36
CA ASP A 43 2.27 -2.22 -0.67
C ASP A 43 2.23 -0.81 -0.07
N LEU A 44 3.02 0.11 -0.64
CA LEU A 44 3.07 1.52 -0.25
C LEU A 44 2.73 2.41 -1.44
N MET A 45 1.77 3.30 -1.24
CA MET A 45 1.57 4.42 -2.15
C MET A 45 2.39 5.60 -1.64
N HIS A 46 3.11 6.27 -2.53
CA HIS A 46 3.93 7.45 -2.21
C HIS A 46 3.67 8.56 -3.20
N ARG A 47 3.95 9.80 -2.80
CA ARG A 47 3.95 10.94 -3.73
C ARG A 47 5.07 10.77 -4.75
N LEU A 48 4.75 10.85 -6.05
CA LEU A 48 5.73 10.71 -7.14
C LEU A 48 6.89 11.72 -6.97
N GLU A 49 6.57 12.96 -6.57
CA GLU A 49 7.57 14.01 -6.34
C GLU A 49 8.54 13.73 -5.17
N GLN A 50 8.18 12.80 -4.27
CA GLN A 50 9.01 12.37 -3.14
C GLN A 50 9.76 11.05 -3.40
N GLU A 51 9.57 10.42 -4.58
CA GLU A 51 10.20 9.13 -4.90
C GLU A 51 11.72 9.10 -4.67
N PRO A 52 12.51 10.14 -5.03
CA PRO A 52 13.94 10.13 -4.74
C PRO A 52 14.28 9.99 -3.25
N ALA A 53 13.49 10.59 -2.36
CA ALA A 53 13.68 10.49 -0.92
C ALA A 53 13.29 9.10 -0.39
N VAL A 54 12.18 8.54 -0.90
CA VAL A 54 11.72 7.17 -0.60
C VAL A 54 12.81 6.15 -0.97
N VAL A 55 13.30 6.22 -2.21
CA VAL A 55 14.33 5.29 -2.71
C VAL A 55 15.63 5.43 -1.94
N ALA A 56 16.08 6.67 -1.67
CA ALA A 56 17.31 6.90 -0.92
C ALA A 56 17.23 6.35 0.51
N ALA A 57 16.10 6.55 1.20
CA ALA A 57 15.89 6.05 2.55
C ALA A 57 15.88 4.52 2.57
N LEU A 58 15.15 3.87 1.66
CA LEU A 58 15.08 2.41 1.58
C LEU A 58 16.44 1.81 1.20
N ALA A 59 17.18 2.44 0.28
CA ALA A 59 18.53 2.02 -0.07
C ALA A 59 19.51 2.12 1.12
N ALA A 60 19.40 3.18 1.93
CA ALA A 60 20.19 3.31 3.15
C ALA A 60 19.88 2.22 4.20
N ALA A 61 18.67 1.65 4.18
CA ALA A 61 18.28 0.48 4.99
C ALA A 61 18.58 -0.88 4.33
N GLY A 62 19.28 -0.89 3.19
CA GLY A 62 19.70 -2.12 2.53
C GLY A 62 18.67 -2.74 1.57
N PHE A 63 17.59 -2.02 1.24
CA PHE A 63 16.71 -2.43 0.16
C PHE A 63 17.32 -2.07 -1.20
N ALA A 64 17.23 -2.99 -2.16
CA ALA A 64 17.63 -2.78 -3.54
C ALA A 64 16.45 -2.99 -4.47
N GLU A 65 16.40 -2.24 -5.57
CA GLU A 65 15.39 -2.44 -6.61
C GLU A 65 15.51 -3.83 -7.24
N THR A 66 14.38 -4.54 -7.32
CA THR A 66 14.29 -5.90 -7.89
C THR A 66 13.31 -5.99 -9.05
N LEU A 67 12.45 -4.99 -9.24
CA LEU A 67 11.55 -4.85 -10.39
C LEU A 67 11.28 -3.36 -10.63
N ASP A 68 11.32 -2.90 -11.88
CA ASP A 68 10.96 -1.53 -12.24
C ASP A 68 9.98 -1.49 -13.40
N TRP A 69 8.75 -1.02 -13.13
CA TRP A 69 7.71 -0.71 -14.11
C TRP A 69 7.22 0.74 -13.94
N ARG A 70 8.08 1.66 -13.48
CA ARG A 70 7.70 3.07 -13.32
C ARG A 70 7.20 3.67 -14.64
N PRO A 71 6.22 4.59 -14.57
CA PRO A 71 5.61 5.17 -13.37
C PRO A 71 4.48 4.33 -12.73
N VAL A 72 4.22 3.10 -13.19
CA VAL A 72 3.10 2.27 -12.69
C VAL A 72 3.35 1.75 -11.29
N ARG A 73 4.50 1.09 -11.09
CA ARG A 73 4.98 0.60 -9.79
C ARG A 73 6.43 0.12 -9.91
N PHE A 74 7.09 -0.10 -8.79
CA PHE A 74 8.37 -0.82 -8.72
C PHE A 74 8.48 -1.58 -7.40
N VAL A 75 9.44 -2.49 -7.31
CA VAL A 75 9.66 -3.32 -6.11
C VAL A 75 11.08 -3.14 -5.64
N VAL A 76 11.23 -2.99 -4.33
CA VAL A 76 12.53 -3.11 -3.65
C VAL A 76 12.51 -4.27 -2.67
N SER A 77 13.64 -4.92 -2.51
CA SER A 77 13.81 -6.06 -1.60
C SER A 77 15.13 -5.96 -0.84
N ASP A 78 15.16 -6.44 0.40
CA ASP A 78 16.39 -6.57 1.19
C ASP A 78 16.93 -8.01 1.21
N GLU A 79 18.10 -8.22 1.83
CA GLU A 79 18.72 -9.54 1.96
C GLU A 79 17.92 -10.51 2.85
N ALA A 80 17.07 -9.99 3.74
CA ALA A 80 16.15 -10.79 4.55
C ALA A 80 14.91 -11.26 3.76
N GLY A 81 14.77 -10.81 2.50
CA GLY A 81 13.66 -11.18 1.62
C GLY A 81 12.38 -10.37 1.85
N ARG A 82 12.45 -9.27 2.63
CA ARG A 82 11.33 -8.32 2.77
C ARG A 82 11.14 -7.62 1.43
N GLN A 83 9.91 -7.57 0.93
CA GLN A 83 9.57 -6.91 -0.34
C GLN A 83 8.64 -5.74 -0.09
N ILE A 84 8.92 -4.61 -0.72
CA ILE A 84 8.08 -3.42 -0.69
C ILE A 84 7.68 -3.09 -2.12
N ASP A 85 6.38 -3.15 -2.38
CA ASP A 85 5.74 -2.75 -3.63
C ASP A 85 5.42 -1.25 -3.55
N LEU A 86 6.06 -0.44 -4.39
CA LEU A 86 5.95 1.02 -4.37
C LEU A 86 5.10 1.52 -5.53
N HIS A 87 4.11 2.35 -5.20
CA HIS A 87 3.09 2.84 -6.11
C HIS A 87 3.12 4.38 -6.18
N PRO A 88 3.75 4.96 -7.22
CA PRO A 88 3.85 6.40 -7.35
C PRO A 88 2.50 7.06 -7.65
N LEU A 89 2.14 8.09 -6.88
CA LEU A 89 0.91 8.83 -7.02
C LEU A 89 1.17 10.29 -7.41
N VAL A 90 0.41 10.79 -8.38
CA VAL A 90 0.34 12.22 -8.72
C VAL A 90 -0.90 12.82 -8.06
N PHE A 91 -0.70 13.68 -7.07
CA PHE A 91 -1.81 14.33 -6.36
C PHE A 91 -2.35 15.55 -7.12
N GLY A 92 -3.67 15.65 -7.18
CA GLY A 92 -4.39 16.81 -7.68
C GLY A 92 -4.73 17.83 -6.58
N PRO A 93 -5.18 19.03 -6.96
CA PRO A 93 -5.46 20.12 -6.02
C PRO A 93 -6.63 19.84 -5.06
N ALA A 94 -7.49 18.87 -5.38
CA ALA A 94 -8.62 18.47 -4.54
C ALA A 94 -8.28 17.36 -3.52
N GLY A 95 -7.00 16.98 -3.40
CA GLY A 95 -6.53 15.94 -2.46
C GLY A 95 -6.66 14.50 -2.95
N GLY A 96 -7.35 14.26 -4.07
CA GLY A 96 -7.29 12.98 -4.77
C GLY A 96 -5.98 12.82 -5.55
N ALA A 97 -5.68 11.59 -5.98
CA ALA A 97 -4.50 11.27 -6.75
C ALA A 97 -4.79 10.33 -7.93
N LEU A 98 -3.83 10.25 -8.84
CA LEU A 98 -3.81 9.31 -9.96
C LEU A 98 -2.52 8.49 -9.90
N GLN A 99 -2.64 7.19 -10.17
CA GLN A 99 -1.50 6.30 -10.43
C GLN A 99 -1.54 5.87 -11.89
N GLU A 100 -0.40 5.86 -12.56
CA GLU A 100 -0.30 5.32 -13.91
C GLU A 100 -0.63 3.82 -13.92
N SER A 101 -1.15 3.34 -15.06
CA SER A 101 -1.45 1.92 -15.26
C SER A 101 -0.71 1.38 -16.47
N LEU A 102 -0.71 0.05 -16.63
CA LEU A 102 -0.16 -0.57 -17.84
C LEU A 102 -1.00 -0.28 -19.09
N GLU A 103 -2.20 0.30 -18.94
CA GLU A 103 -3.05 0.72 -20.04
C GLU A 103 -2.95 2.24 -20.25
N PRO A 104 -2.28 2.70 -21.34
CA PRO A 104 -2.07 4.12 -21.58
C PRO A 104 -3.37 4.94 -21.57
N GLY A 105 -3.37 6.05 -20.83
CA GLY A 105 -4.52 6.95 -20.73
C GLY A 105 -5.64 6.46 -19.81
N LYS A 106 -5.44 5.36 -19.07
CA LYS A 106 -6.39 4.85 -18.06
C LYS A 106 -5.72 4.73 -16.69
N PRO A 107 -5.38 5.85 -16.02
CA PRO A 107 -4.81 5.80 -14.69
C PRO A 107 -5.81 5.26 -13.67
N PHE A 108 -5.30 4.68 -12.58
CA PHE A 108 -6.11 4.36 -11.42
C PHE A 108 -6.40 5.61 -10.60
N ALA A 109 -7.66 5.83 -10.24
CA ALA A 109 -8.09 6.96 -9.45
C ALA A 109 -8.07 6.64 -7.95
N TYR A 110 -7.58 7.60 -7.17
CA TYR A 110 -7.57 7.61 -5.71
C TYR A 110 -8.38 8.84 -5.25
N PRO A 111 -9.66 8.69 -4.89
CA PRO A 111 -10.46 9.76 -4.32
C PRO A 111 -9.82 10.33 -3.04
N ALA A 112 -10.04 11.61 -2.72
CA ALA A 112 -9.42 12.25 -1.56
C ALA A 112 -9.77 11.56 -0.23
N ASP A 113 -10.98 11.00 -0.13
CA ASP A 113 -11.47 10.26 1.04
C ASP A 113 -10.95 8.82 1.11
N CYS A 114 -10.17 8.35 0.13
CA CYS A 114 -9.52 7.05 0.21
C CYS A 114 -8.27 7.04 1.09
N PHE A 115 -7.71 8.21 1.41
CA PHE A 115 -6.55 8.34 2.29
C PHE A 115 -7.02 8.47 3.73
N VAL A 116 -6.98 7.37 4.47
CA VAL A 116 -7.46 7.27 5.86
C VAL A 116 -6.35 6.77 6.79
N THR A 117 -6.70 6.38 8.00
CA THR A 117 -5.78 5.79 8.96
C THR A 117 -6.31 4.45 9.48
N GLY A 118 -5.40 3.52 9.73
CA GLY A 118 -5.63 2.24 10.42
C GLY A 118 -4.66 2.06 11.59
N SER A 119 -4.51 0.83 12.07
CA SER A 119 -3.61 0.47 13.17
C SER A 119 -2.81 -0.80 12.89
N VAL A 120 -1.48 -0.71 12.99
CA VAL A 120 -0.56 -1.86 12.98
C VAL A 120 0.19 -1.89 14.30
N GLY A 121 0.16 -3.03 15.01
CA GLY A 121 0.83 -3.14 16.32
C GLY A 121 0.34 -2.12 17.36
N GLY A 122 -0.91 -1.65 17.25
CA GLY A 122 -1.47 -0.60 18.11
C GLY A 122 -1.04 0.83 17.77
N ARG A 123 -0.20 1.02 16.74
CA ARG A 123 0.20 2.34 16.22
C ARG A 123 -0.68 2.75 15.06
N THR A 124 -1.17 3.99 15.09
CA THR A 124 -1.89 4.58 13.96
C THR A 124 -0.96 4.73 12.74
N VAL A 125 -1.41 4.26 11.58
CA VAL A 125 -0.68 4.35 10.31
C VAL A 125 -1.59 4.90 9.20
N PRO A 126 -1.08 5.70 8.25
CA PRO A 126 -1.85 6.08 7.06
C PRO A 126 -2.08 4.86 6.17
N CYS A 127 -3.30 4.67 5.68
CA CYS A 127 -3.64 3.54 4.80
C CYS A 127 -4.77 3.90 3.83
N LEU A 128 -4.99 3.02 2.85
CA LEU A 128 -6.17 3.13 1.98
C LEU A 128 -7.45 2.79 2.73
N SER A 129 -8.56 3.40 2.31
CA SER A 129 -9.90 3.09 2.81
C SER A 129 -10.36 1.71 2.36
N ALA A 130 -11.33 1.15 3.09
CA ALA A 130 -11.93 -0.13 2.73
C ALA A 130 -12.55 -0.10 1.33
N ALA A 131 -13.19 1.01 0.95
CA ALA A 131 -13.78 1.17 -0.39
C ALA A 131 -12.71 1.11 -1.49
N GLN A 132 -11.55 1.74 -1.29
CA GLN A 132 -10.46 1.71 -2.27
C GLN A 132 -9.79 0.34 -2.34
N GLN A 133 -9.63 -0.34 -1.20
CA GLN A 133 -9.14 -1.72 -1.16
C GLN A 133 -10.05 -2.65 -1.97
N VAL A 134 -11.38 -2.55 -1.80
CA VAL A 134 -12.36 -3.31 -2.59
C VAL A 134 -12.26 -2.95 -4.07
N PHE A 135 -12.16 -1.66 -4.41
CA PHE A 135 -12.02 -1.21 -5.79
C PHE A 135 -10.80 -1.80 -6.50
N PHE A 136 -9.69 -2.07 -5.80
CA PHE A 136 -8.53 -2.73 -6.42
C PHE A 136 -8.65 -4.25 -6.50
N HIS A 137 -9.62 -4.85 -5.79
CA HIS A 137 -9.90 -6.29 -5.83
C HIS A 137 -11.02 -6.60 -6.83
N GLN A 138 -10.82 -6.22 -8.09
CA GLN A 138 -11.75 -6.49 -9.18
C GLN A 138 -11.04 -6.73 -10.52
N GLY A 139 -11.72 -7.39 -11.45
CA GLY A 139 -11.22 -7.59 -12.82
C GLY A 139 -10.20 -8.73 -12.98
N TYR A 140 -10.03 -9.57 -11.96
CA TYR A 140 -9.19 -10.76 -12.00
C TYR A 140 -9.80 -11.91 -11.19
N GLU A 141 -9.36 -13.15 -11.42
CA GLU A 141 -9.76 -14.33 -10.65
C GLU A 141 -9.14 -14.27 -9.25
N PRO A 142 -9.93 -14.24 -8.16
CA PRO A 142 -9.39 -14.08 -6.82
C PRO A 142 -8.61 -15.32 -6.37
N ARG A 143 -7.54 -15.09 -5.63
CA ARG A 143 -6.81 -16.13 -4.88
C ARG A 143 -7.40 -16.25 -3.48
N ASP A 144 -7.06 -17.32 -2.76
CA ASP A 144 -7.52 -17.56 -1.39
C ASP A 144 -7.27 -16.38 -0.44
N ARG A 145 -6.12 -15.70 -0.59
CA ARG A 145 -5.80 -14.52 0.21
C ARG A 145 -6.70 -13.32 -0.12
N ASP A 146 -7.08 -13.17 -1.39
CA ASP A 146 -7.96 -12.09 -1.83
C ASP A 146 -9.38 -12.34 -1.28
N LEU A 147 -9.85 -13.60 -1.32
CA LEU A 147 -11.14 -14.01 -0.71
C LEU A 147 -11.15 -13.77 0.81
N HIS A 148 -10.07 -14.13 1.49
CA HIS A 148 -9.92 -13.90 2.94
C HIS A 148 -9.95 -12.40 3.26
N ASP A 149 -9.17 -11.60 2.55
CA ASP A 149 -9.05 -10.16 2.74
C ASP A 149 -10.41 -9.47 2.52
N MET A 150 -11.15 -9.84 1.46
CA MET A 150 -12.51 -9.33 1.23
C MET A 150 -13.47 -9.76 2.34
N ALA A 151 -13.42 -11.01 2.81
CA ALA A 151 -14.25 -11.46 3.92
C ALA A 151 -14.00 -10.66 5.21
N ARG A 152 -12.74 -10.28 5.49
CA ARG A 152 -12.39 -9.44 6.65
C ARG A 152 -12.96 -8.02 6.52
N LEU A 153 -12.92 -7.43 5.34
CA LEU A 153 -13.54 -6.11 5.11
C LEU A 153 -15.06 -6.15 5.25
N ARG A 154 -15.73 -7.19 4.74
CA ARG A 154 -17.18 -7.39 4.93
C ARG A 154 -17.55 -7.49 6.40
N GLU A 155 -16.80 -8.28 7.15
CA GLU A 155 -17.00 -8.51 8.59
C GLU A 155 -16.82 -7.22 9.40
N ALA A 156 -15.75 -6.47 9.13
CA ALA A 156 -15.41 -5.27 9.90
C ALA A 156 -16.26 -4.04 9.56
N PHE A 157 -16.65 -3.88 8.28
CA PHE A 157 -17.27 -2.63 7.79
C PHE A 157 -18.69 -2.80 7.24
N GLY A 158 -19.20 -4.03 7.12
CA GLY A 158 -20.54 -4.27 6.57
C GLY A 158 -20.70 -3.86 5.09
N ILE A 159 -19.59 -3.80 4.35
CA ILE A 159 -19.56 -3.41 2.93
C ILE A 159 -19.72 -4.61 2.01
N SER A 160 -20.15 -4.37 0.76
CA SER A 160 -20.12 -5.36 -0.30
C SER A 160 -18.75 -5.40 -0.99
N THR A 161 -18.36 -6.57 -1.48
CA THR A 161 -17.13 -6.80 -2.25
C THR A 161 -17.46 -7.51 -3.57
N HIS A 162 -16.53 -7.55 -4.51
CA HIS A 162 -16.76 -8.15 -5.84
C HIS A 162 -16.88 -9.69 -5.82
N PHE A 163 -16.31 -10.32 -4.79
CA PHE A 163 -16.36 -11.75 -4.47
C PHE A 163 -16.25 -11.96 -2.95
#